data_AF-A0A1I5SRV8-F1
#
_entry.id   AF-A0A1I5SRV8-F1
#
_cell.length_a   1.000
_cell.length_b   1.000
_cell.length_c   1.000
_cell.angle_alpha   90.00
_cell.angle_beta   90.00
_cell.angle_gamma   90.00
#
_symmetry.space_group_name_H-M   'P 1'
#
loop_
_entity.id
_entity.type
_entity.pdbx_description
1 polymer ?
#
loop_
_entity_poly.entity_id
_entity_poly.type
_entity_poly.pdbx_seq_one_letter_code
_entity_poly.pdbx_strand_id
1 'polypeptide(L)'
;MSDPEKDYKYNILRLHDQKHPTAVAEHNSSLSAKGWNYKAEGLEATANSGTPILCASCHKSNALPGTGVDDIKPLTQALHSKHADVTDPDTGLTLNNSTNRNACYTCHPGATTQCLRGAMGNAKNPDGTSKMQCQSCHGVMSAVGSSSREGWFDEPNCQSCHQNGERYTEAVTDMLTGTLRASLDNRFATNPDTPMTGKSLYRYSTGHGNMQCSACHGSTHAIYPSAKAEDNIQSIQAQGHAGTIGECTACHTTVPFTSNKGPHGMHTVGQAWVDGHGDIAEDGGASSCTACHGSDYKGAPLSKTMSARTFTTEWGTKTFSAGHMVSCYDCHDGPNGD
;
A
#
# COMPACT_ATOMS: atom_id res chain seq x y z
N MET A 1 -11.36 25.89 -34.32
CA MET A 1 -11.85 26.11 -32.94
C MET A 1 -10.67 25.88 -32.02
N SER A 2 -10.39 26.79 -31.09
CA SER A 2 -9.43 26.53 -30.01
C SER A 2 -9.96 25.34 -29.20
N ASP A 3 -9.09 24.39 -28.90
CA ASP A 3 -9.38 23.31 -27.96
C ASP A 3 -8.80 23.75 -26.61
N PRO A 4 -9.65 24.13 -25.64
CA PRO A 4 -9.19 24.62 -24.35
C PRO A 4 -8.32 23.60 -23.59
N GLU A 5 -8.63 22.30 -23.69
CA GLU A 5 -7.82 21.27 -23.04
C GLU A 5 -6.42 21.18 -23.65
N LYS A 6 -6.35 21.35 -24.98
CA LYS A 6 -5.07 21.39 -25.69
C LYS A 6 -4.25 22.61 -25.30
N ASP A 7 -4.90 23.76 -25.12
CA ASP A 7 -4.24 25.02 -24.75
C ASP A 7 -3.58 24.94 -23.37
N TYR A 8 -4.28 24.41 -22.35
CA TYR A 8 -3.67 24.18 -21.02
C TYR A 8 -2.44 23.27 -21.08
N LYS A 9 -2.47 22.23 -21.92
CA LYS A 9 -1.34 21.30 -22.11
C LYS A 9 -0.15 21.97 -22.83
N TYR A 10 -0.38 22.90 -23.74
CA TYR A 10 0.72 23.68 -24.33
C TYR A 10 1.24 24.75 -23.37
N ASN A 11 0.39 25.34 -22.53
CA ASN A 11 0.79 26.37 -21.57
C ASN A 11 1.85 25.86 -20.58
N ILE A 12 1.77 24.59 -20.15
CA ILE A 12 2.81 24.01 -19.29
C ILE A 12 4.15 23.82 -20.02
N LEU A 13 4.13 23.43 -21.30
CA LEU A 13 5.35 23.32 -22.12
C LEU A 13 5.98 24.69 -22.36
N ARG A 14 5.16 25.69 -22.69
CA ARG A 14 5.60 27.07 -22.86
C ARG A 14 6.20 27.63 -21.58
N LEU A 15 5.56 27.41 -20.44
CA LEU A 15 6.07 27.84 -19.15
C LEU A 15 7.40 27.15 -18.82
N HIS A 16 7.54 25.86 -19.14
CA HIS A 16 8.80 25.14 -19.00
C HIS A 16 9.91 25.79 -19.84
N ASP A 17 9.67 26.01 -21.14
CA ASP A 17 10.64 26.63 -22.04
C ASP A 17 11.02 28.06 -21.58
N GLN A 18 10.06 28.85 -21.09
CA GLN A 18 10.35 30.19 -20.54
C GLN A 18 11.25 30.15 -19.29
N LYS A 19 11.11 29.13 -18.45
CA LYS A 19 11.91 28.97 -17.23
C LYS A 19 13.25 28.28 -17.50
N HIS A 20 13.33 27.49 -18.56
CA HIS A 20 14.47 26.66 -18.92
C HIS A 20 14.75 26.75 -20.43
N PRO A 21 15.10 27.94 -20.95
CA PRO A 21 15.11 28.24 -22.39
C PRO A 21 16.14 27.44 -23.18
N THR A 22 17.20 26.94 -22.53
CA THR A 22 18.28 26.19 -23.18
C THR A 22 18.24 24.70 -22.88
N ALA A 23 17.34 24.22 -22.01
CA ALA A 23 17.37 22.84 -21.51
C ALA A 23 17.25 21.79 -22.62
N VAL A 24 16.39 22.01 -23.61
CA VAL A 24 16.26 21.05 -24.73
C VAL A 24 17.52 21.05 -25.60
N ALA A 25 18.06 22.22 -25.91
CA ALA A 25 19.27 22.35 -26.72
C ALA A 25 20.50 21.74 -26.04
N GLU A 26 20.69 21.99 -24.74
CA GLU A 26 21.81 21.49 -23.93
C GLU A 26 21.79 19.96 -23.80
N HIS A 27 20.61 19.34 -23.72
CA HIS A 27 20.46 17.90 -23.53
C HIS A 27 20.09 17.13 -24.81
N ASN A 28 20.07 17.79 -25.97
CA ASN A 28 19.60 17.20 -27.23
C ASN A 28 20.39 15.95 -27.63
N SER A 29 21.71 15.96 -27.43
CA SER A 29 22.58 14.81 -27.71
C SER A 29 22.20 13.59 -26.86
N SER A 30 21.99 13.79 -25.55
CA SER A 30 21.59 12.73 -24.61
C SER A 30 20.19 12.19 -24.92
N LEU A 31 19.28 13.09 -25.29
CA LEU A 31 17.91 12.73 -25.71
C LEU A 31 17.92 11.92 -27.01
N SER A 32 18.63 12.41 -28.03
CA SER A 32 18.74 11.75 -29.33
C SER A 32 19.39 10.36 -29.24
N ALA A 33 20.42 10.22 -28.39
CA ALA A 33 21.05 8.92 -28.11
C ALA A 33 20.07 7.89 -27.51
N LYS A 34 19.00 8.35 -26.87
CA LYS A 34 17.91 7.53 -26.30
C LYS A 34 16.68 7.45 -27.21
N GLY A 35 16.75 7.98 -28.43
CA GLY A 35 15.67 7.97 -29.42
C GLY A 35 14.66 9.09 -29.30
N TRP A 36 14.90 10.11 -28.46
CA TRP A 36 14.02 11.26 -28.30
C TRP A 36 14.50 12.42 -29.18
N ASN A 37 13.73 12.72 -30.23
CA ASN A 37 14.05 13.80 -31.16
C ASN A 37 13.20 15.04 -30.83
N TYR A 38 13.71 15.88 -29.93
CA TYR A 38 13.07 17.15 -29.59
C TYR A 38 13.73 18.30 -30.34
N LYS A 39 12.93 19.34 -30.59
CA LYS A 39 13.36 20.56 -31.28
C LYS A 39 14.18 21.44 -30.34
N ALA A 40 15.30 21.96 -30.82
CA ALA A 40 16.18 22.83 -30.04
C ALA A 40 15.48 24.12 -29.57
N GLU A 41 14.43 24.53 -30.28
CA GLU A 41 13.57 25.67 -29.95
C GLU A 41 12.71 25.45 -28.68
N GLY A 42 12.57 24.21 -28.19
CA GLY A 42 11.87 23.91 -26.94
C GLY A 42 10.80 22.81 -27.02
N LEU A 43 10.20 22.50 -25.87
CA LEU A 43 9.15 21.51 -25.73
C LEU A 43 7.86 21.92 -26.45
N GLU A 44 7.49 23.20 -26.40
CA GLU A 44 6.29 23.69 -27.10
C GLU A 44 6.45 23.54 -28.62
N ALA A 45 7.59 23.95 -29.17
CA ALA A 45 7.88 23.83 -30.60
C ALA A 45 7.88 22.35 -31.04
N THR A 46 8.42 21.47 -30.20
CA THR A 46 8.40 20.02 -30.40
C THR A 46 6.96 19.48 -30.47
N ALA A 47 6.13 19.81 -29.48
CA ALA A 47 4.74 19.38 -29.43
C ALA A 47 3.88 19.95 -30.58
N ASN A 48 4.14 21.19 -30.98
CA ASN A 48 3.48 21.80 -32.15
C ASN A 48 3.86 21.14 -33.48
N SER A 49 5.02 20.46 -33.53
CA SER A 49 5.42 19.69 -34.72
C SER A 49 4.86 18.26 -34.76
N GLY A 50 4.02 17.88 -33.79
CA GLY A 50 3.37 16.57 -33.75
C GLY A 50 4.07 15.53 -32.87
N THR A 51 5.17 15.89 -32.19
CA THR A 51 5.90 14.98 -31.29
C THR A 51 5.42 15.16 -29.85
N PRO A 52 4.79 14.16 -29.22
CA PRO A 52 4.36 14.26 -27.82
C PRO A 52 5.57 14.30 -26.88
N ILE A 53 5.42 15.03 -25.77
CA ILE A 53 6.48 15.17 -24.76
C ILE A 53 6.30 14.13 -23.66
N LEU A 54 7.31 13.29 -23.48
CA LEU A 54 7.43 12.44 -22.30
C LEU A 54 8.34 13.14 -21.30
N CYS A 55 7.81 13.73 -20.22
CA CYS A 55 8.63 14.43 -19.22
C CYS A 55 9.75 13.55 -18.65
N ALA A 56 9.47 12.23 -18.54
CA ALA A 56 10.45 11.26 -18.07
C ALA A 56 11.70 11.14 -18.94
N SER A 57 11.63 11.52 -20.23
CA SER A 57 12.80 11.51 -21.14
C SER A 57 13.96 12.34 -20.58
N CYS A 58 13.68 13.50 -19.98
CA CYS A 58 14.66 14.33 -19.26
C CYS A 58 14.68 14.04 -17.76
N HIS A 59 13.52 13.93 -17.12
CA HIS A 59 13.40 13.75 -15.68
C HIS A 59 13.29 12.26 -15.32
N LYS A 60 14.37 11.63 -14.86
CA LYS A 60 14.40 10.20 -14.51
C LYS A 60 13.15 9.74 -13.73
N SER A 61 12.56 8.62 -14.13
CA SER A 61 11.49 7.95 -13.39
C SER A 61 11.82 6.48 -13.17
N ASN A 62 11.85 6.03 -11.92
CA ASN A 62 12.09 4.62 -11.59
C ASN A 62 10.95 3.68 -12.04
N ALA A 63 9.77 4.20 -12.37
CA ALA A 63 8.70 3.43 -13.01
C ALA A 63 8.96 3.15 -14.50
N LEU A 64 9.85 3.93 -15.14
CA LEU A 64 10.22 3.79 -16.55
C LEU A 64 11.75 3.67 -16.64
N PRO A 65 12.32 2.47 -16.41
CA PRO A 65 13.77 2.26 -16.47
C PRO A 65 14.38 2.73 -17.80
N GLY A 66 15.60 3.27 -17.75
CA GLY A 66 16.31 3.80 -18.92
C GLY A 66 15.98 5.25 -19.30
N THR A 67 14.97 5.85 -18.67
CA THR A 67 14.61 7.26 -18.85
C THR A 67 15.47 8.23 -18.04
N GLY A 68 15.39 9.52 -18.34
CA GLY A 68 16.10 10.60 -17.66
C GLY A 68 17.40 11.02 -18.34
N VAL A 69 17.89 12.20 -18.01
CA VAL A 69 19.24 12.69 -18.34
C VAL A 69 19.95 13.04 -17.03
N ASP A 70 21.27 12.91 -17.01
CA ASP A 70 22.08 13.27 -15.84
C ASP A 70 21.93 14.75 -15.49
N ASP A 71 22.19 15.10 -14.23
CA ASP A 71 22.07 16.45 -13.66
C ASP A 71 20.67 17.10 -13.72
N ILE A 72 19.63 16.36 -14.14
CA ILE A 72 18.23 16.78 -14.06
C ILE A 72 17.54 16.09 -12.88
N LYS A 73 16.81 16.87 -12.08
CA LYS A 73 15.99 16.35 -10.97
C LYS A 73 15.06 15.22 -11.44
N PRO A 74 14.98 14.08 -10.75
CA PRO A 74 14.01 13.03 -11.05
C PRO A 74 12.57 13.55 -11.09
N LEU A 75 11.70 12.92 -11.87
CA LEU A 75 10.35 13.43 -12.15
C LEU A 75 9.52 13.60 -10.87
N THR A 76 9.63 12.65 -9.93
CA THR A 76 8.95 12.72 -8.64
C THR A 76 9.44 13.91 -7.82
N GLN A 77 10.74 14.19 -7.82
CA GLN A 77 11.27 15.36 -7.13
C GLN A 77 10.81 16.65 -7.80
N ALA A 78 10.98 16.77 -9.12
CA ALA A 78 10.68 17.98 -9.88
C ALA A 78 9.20 18.38 -9.78
N LEU A 79 8.29 17.43 -9.95
CA LEU A 79 6.85 17.71 -9.86
C LEU A 79 6.42 18.04 -8.43
N HIS A 80 6.66 17.16 -7.47
CA HIS A 80 6.07 17.35 -6.14
C HIS A 80 6.69 18.55 -5.41
N SER A 81 8.01 18.75 -5.50
CA SER A 81 8.67 19.91 -4.86
C SER A 81 8.17 21.25 -5.42
N LYS A 82 7.84 21.32 -6.71
CA LYS A 82 7.33 22.54 -7.34
C LYS A 82 5.89 22.85 -6.96
N HIS A 83 5.08 21.82 -6.74
CA HIS A 83 3.65 21.96 -6.48
C HIS A 83 3.31 22.03 -4.99
N ALA A 84 4.21 21.65 -4.08
CA ALA A 84 3.93 21.66 -2.64
C ALA A 84 3.37 23.00 -2.13
N ASP A 85 3.96 24.12 -2.56
CA ASP A 85 3.57 25.46 -2.09
C ASP A 85 2.40 26.07 -2.89
N VAL A 86 1.84 25.36 -3.87
CA VAL A 86 0.69 25.85 -4.63
C VAL A 86 -0.55 25.81 -3.76
N THR A 87 -1.30 26.90 -3.72
CA THR A 87 -2.62 26.95 -3.07
C THR A 87 -3.69 26.45 -4.03
N ASP A 88 -4.44 25.45 -3.60
CA ASP A 88 -5.62 24.96 -4.29
C ASP A 88 -6.70 26.06 -4.26
N PRO A 89 -7.15 26.58 -5.42
CA PRO A 89 -8.12 27.66 -5.47
C PRO A 89 -9.50 27.24 -4.96
N ASP A 90 -9.84 25.95 -4.99
CA ASP A 90 -11.15 25.46 -4.56
C ASP A 90 -11.25 25.34 -3.04
N THR A 91 -10.13 25.02 -2.38
CA THR A 91 -10.09 24.76 -0.92
C THR A 91 -9.38 25.84 -0.12
N GLY A 92 -8.56 26.68 -0.76
CA GLY A 92 -7.71 27.68 -0.10
C GLY A 92 -6.53 27.07 0.69
N LEU A 93 -6.35 25.75 0.65
CA LEU A 93 -5.26 25.05 1.31
C LEU A 93 -4.08 24.87 0.36
N THR A 94 -2.86 24.84 0.88
CA THR A 94 -1.69 24.45 0.08
C THR A 94 -1.76 22.96 -0.26
N LEU A 95 -1.18 22.58 -1.40
CA LEU A 95 -1.05 21.17 -1.78
C LEU A 95 -0.10 20.39 -0.84
N ASN A 96 0.68 21.08 -0.01
CA ASN A 96 1.47 20.46 1.05
C ASN A 96 0.70 20.16 2.34
N ASN A 97 -0.59 20.54 2.44
CA ASN A 97 -1.34 20.36 3.68
C ASN A 97 -1.57 18.86 3.99
N SER A 98 -1.25 18.44 5.21
CA SER A 98 -1.34 17.03 5.64
C SER A 98 -2.76 16.51 5.77
N THR A 99 -3.76 17.38 5.93
CA THR A 99 -5.17 17.00 6.04
C THR A 99 -5.92 17.07 4.71
N ASN A 100 -5.27 17.58 3.64
CA ASN A 100 -5.89 17.74 2.33
C ASN A 100 -5.60 16.55 1.41
N ARG A 101 -6.42 15.50 1.47
CA ARG A 101 -6.30 14.36 0.53
C ARG A 101 -6.44 14.78 -0.94
N ASN A 102 -7.25 15.82 -1.21
CA ASN A 102 -7.49 16.29 -2.57
C ASN A 102 -6.20 16.81 -3.22
N ALA A 103 -5.24 17.28 -2.42
CA ALA A 103 -3.96 17.75 -2.92
C ALA A 103 -3.23 16.72 -3.82
N CYS A 104 -3.28 15.44 -3.45
CA CYS A 104 -2.70 14.37 -4.26
C CYS A 104 -3.59 14.02 -5.48
N TYR A 105 -4.91 14.09 -5.32
CA TYR A 105 -5.90 13.71 -6.33
C TYR A 105 -6.07 14.72 -7.47
N THR A 106 -5.53 15.94 -7.33
CA THR A 106 -5.43 16.89 -8.44
C THR A 106 -4.55 16.34 -9.57
N CYS A 107 -3.57 15.48 -9.27
CA CYS A 107 -2.63 14.94 -10.26
C CYS A 107 -2.67 13.41 -10.37
N HIS A 108 -2.92 12.71 -9.26
CA HIS A 108 -3.08 11.27 -9.26
C HIS A 108 -4.53 10.87 -9.49
N PRO A 109 -4.81 9.62 -9.91
CA PRO A 109 -6.18 9.16 -10.13
C PRO A 109 -7.07 9.52 -8.93
N GLY A 110 -7.99 10.45 -9.19
CA GLY A 110 -8.68 11.19 -8.15
C GLY A 110 -9.85 10.45 -7.50
N ALA A 111 -10.67 11.19 -6.76
CA ALA A 111 -11.80 10.65 -6.00
C ALA A 111 -12.78 9.83 -6.86
N THR A 112 -12.95 10.17 -8.14
CA THR A 112 -13.80 9.42 -9.09
C THR A 112 -13.25 8.02 -9.37
N THR A 113 -11.96 7.92 -9.65
CA THR A 113 -11.30 6.61 -9.94
C THR A 113 -11.09 5.77 -8.69
N GLN A 114 -11.23 6.37 -7.50
CA GLN A 114 -11.08 5.70 -6.21
C GLN A 114 -9.77 4.91 -6.13
N CYS A 115 -8.63 5.58 -6.40
CA CYS A 115 -7.32 4.92 -6.39
C CYS A 115 -7.06 4.21 -5.06
N LEU A 116 -7.25 4.90 -3.93
CA LEU A 116 -7.20 4.34 -2.59
C LEU A 116 -8.60 3.90 -2.15
N ARG A 117 -8.90 2.62 -2.42
CA ARG A 117 -10.21 1.95 -2.22
C ARG A 117 -10.15 0.62 -1.47
N GLY A 118 -8.96 0.18 -1.08
CA GLY A 118 -8.77 -1.01 -0.25
C GLY A 118 -9.13 -0.77 1.21
N ALA A 119 -8.87 -1.78 2.05
CA ALA A 119 -9.15 -1.77 3.49
C ALA A 119 -8.70 -0.47 4.20
N MET A 120 -7.49 0.02 3.88
CA MET A 120 -6.97 1.27 4.45
C MET A 120 -7.76 2.50 3.99
N GLY A 121 -8.13 2.57 2.71
CA GLY A 121 -8.93 3.67 2.17
C GLY A 121 -10.38 3.69 2.67
N ASN A 122 -10.89 2.52 3.05
CA ASN A 122 -12.26 2.32 3.51
C ASN A 122 -12.43 2.57 5.00
N ALA A 123 -11.36 2.57 5.78
CA ALA A 123 -11.43 2.86 7.20
C ALA A 123 -12.00 4.26 7.45
N LYS A 124 -13.09 4.34 8.22
CA LYS A 124 -13.77 5.59 8.59
C LYS A 124 -13.68 5.86 10.09
N ASN A 125 -13.65 7.14 10.43
CA ASN A 125 -13.91 7.62 11.79
C ASN A 125 -15.42 7.54 12.10
N PRO A 126 -15.84 7.65 13.37
CA PRO A 126 -17.26 7.66 13.74
C PRO A 126 -18.08 8.75 13.05
N ASP A 127 -17.46 9.87 12.68
CA ASP A 127 -18.07 10.99 11.95
C ASP A 127 -18.16 10.76 10.43
N GLY A 128 -17.74 9.60 9.93
CA GLY A 128 -17.75 9.24 8.51
C GLY A 128 -16.55 9.75 7.69
N THR A 129 -15.66 10.53 8.29
CA THR A 129 -14.42 10.97 7.62
C THR A 129 -13.45 9.79 7.43
N SER A 130 -12.56 9.87 6.44
CA SER A 130 -11.57 8.79 6.23
C SER A 130 -10.54 8.79 7.36
N LYS A 131 -10.33 7.62 7.96
CA LYS A 131 -9.37 7.42 9.06
C LYS A 131 -7.92 7.52 8.60
N MET A 132 -7.67 7.24 7.32
CA MET A 132 -6.35 7.29 6.69
C MET A 132 -6.43 8.03 5.36
N GLN A 133 -5.37 8.77 5.04
CA GLN A 133 -5.21 9.53 3.79
C GLN A 133 -3.93 9.10 3.07
N CYS A 134 -3.69 9.63 1.88
CA CYS A 134 -2.44 9.39 1.14
C CYS A 134 -1.21 9.76 2.00
N GLN A 135 -1.32 10.87 2.72
CA GLN A 135 -0.28 11.42 3.60
C GLN A 135 0.03 10.49 4.77
N SER A 136 -0.97 9.78 5.32
CA SER A 136 -0.78 8.80 6.39
C SER A 136 0.23 7.71 6.02
N CYS A 137 0.43 7.45 4.74
CA CYS A 137 1.37 6.46 4.24
C CYS A 137 2.63 7.10 3.61
N HIS A 138 2.48 8.17 2.82
CA HIS A 138 3.56 8.72 2.00
C HIS A 138 4.16 10.03 2.53
N GLY A 139 3.55 10.66 3.54
CA GLY A 139 3.85 12.03 3.95
C GLY A 139 3.23 13.09 3.02
N VAL A 140 3.53 14.36 3.29
CA VAL A 140 3.03 15.48 2.47
C VAL A 140 3.75 15.61 1.14
N MET A 141 3.26 16.47 0.24
CA MET A 141 3.82 16.68 -1.10
C MET A 141 5.33 16.97 -1.08
N SER A 142 5.81 17.77 -0.14
CA SER A 142 7.23 18.09 0.02
C SER A 142 8.07 16.88 0.43
N ALA A 143 7.52 15.97 1.24
CA ALA A 143 8.18 14.72 1.61
C ALA A 143 8.33 13.79 0.39
N VAL A 144 7.24 13.63 -0.38
CA VAL A 144 7.20 12.84 -1.62
C VAL A 144 8.16 13.41 -2.67
N GLY A 145 8.35 14.74 -2.67
CA GLY A 145 9.27 15.48 -3.53
C GLY A 145 10.68 15.70 -2.96
N SER A 146 11.04 15.06 -1.84
CA SER A 146 12.37 15.21 -1.24
C SER A 146 13.46 14.69 -2.17
N SER A 147 14.63 15.34 -2.16
CA SER A 147 15.84 14.84 -2.83
C SER A 147 16.37 13.55 -2.20
N SER A 148 16.02 13.27 -0.94
CA SER A 148 16.42 12.05 -0.24
C SER A 148 15.52 10.84 -0.54
N ARG A 149 14.47 11.02 -1.35
CA ARG A 149 13.49 9.99 -1.68
C ARG A 149 13.65 9.51 -3.11
N GLU A 150 13.80 8.20 -3.27
CA GLU A 150 13.76 7.52 -4.56
C GLU A 150 12.33 7.11 -4.89
N GLY A 151 11.62 7.92 -5.67
CA GLY A 151 10.24 7.64 -6.05
C GLY A 151 10.08 6.24 -6.67
N TRP A 152 8.96 5.55 -6.39
CA TRP A 152 8.67 4.16 -6.77
C TRP A 152 9.51 3.07 -6.08
N PHE A 153 10.57 3.44 -5.36
CA PHE A 153 11.38 2.51 -4.58
C PHE A 153 11.26 2.74 -3.08
N ASP A 154 11.11 3.99 -2.65
CA ASP A 154 10.80 4.36 -1.26
C ASP A 154 9.29 4.46 -1.08
N GLU A 155 8.65 3.29 -1.08
CA GLU A 155 7.22 3.16 -0.85
C GLU A 155 6.92 2.59 0.55
N PRO A 156 5.73 2.88 1.11
CA PRO A 156 5.34 2.40 2.42
C PRO A 156 5.34 0.87 2.46
N ASN A 157 5.83 0.33 3.56
CA ASN A 157 5.82 -1.10 3.82
C ASN A 157 4.77 -1.45 4.88
N CYS A 158 4.35 -2.72 4.92
CA CYS A 158 3.23 -3.17 5.74
C CYS A 158 3.54 -3.03 7.24
N GLN A 159 4.77 -3.36 7.60
CA GLN A 159 5.27 -3.39 8.97
C GLN A 159 5.39 -2.00 9.63
N SER A 160 5.40 -0.92 8.86
CA SER A 160 5.23 0.45 9.40
C SER A 160 3.88 0.66 10.09
N CYS A 161 2.85 -0.12 9.77
CA CYS A 161 1.56 -0.09 10.44
C CYS A 161 1.21 -1.38 11.17
N HIS A 162 1.65 -2.53 10.65
CA HIS A 162 1.27 -3.87 11.12
C HIS A 162 2.44 -4.56 11.81
N GLN A 163 2.53 -4.42 13.13
CA GLN A 163 3.61 -5.01 13.91
C GLN A 163 3.16 -5.31 15.35
N ASN A 164 3.75 -6.33 15.97
CA ASN A 164 3.52 -6.69 17.38
C ASN A 164 2.04 -6.95 17.71
N GLY A 165 1.27 -7.46 16.75
CA GLY A 165 -0.19 -7.65 16.90
C GLY A 165 -1.02 -6.36 16.83
N GLU A 166 -0.39 -5.20 16.68
CA GLU A 166 -1.05 -3.90 16.60
C GLU A 166 -1.26 -3.43 15.16
N ARG A 167 -2.14 -2.43 15.00
CA ARG A 167 -2.41 -1.76 13.72
C ARG A 167 -2.46 -0.25 13.90
N TYR A 168 -1.44 0.44 13.41
CA TYR A 168 -1.42 1.91 13.36
C TYR A 168 -2.17 2.43 12.13
N THR A 169 -2.66 3.66 12.23
CA THR A 169 -3.33 4.38 11.13
C THR A 169 -2.37 5.24 10.32
N GLU A 170 -1.13 5.38 10.76
CA GLU A 170 -0.09 6.18 10.11
C GLU A 170 1.19 5.37 10.04
N ALA A 171 1.66 5.16 8.80
CA ALA A 171 2.93 4.52 8.51
C ALA A 171 4.07 5.51 8.71
N VAL A 172 3.86 6.80 8.44
CA VAL A 172 4.85 7.85 8.69
C VAL A 172 4.77 8.34 10.13
N THR A 173 5.91 8.52 10.78
CA THR A 173 6.01 9.14 12.11
C THR A 173 6.22 10.65 12.03
N ASP A 174 6.61 11.14 10.86
CA ASP A 174 6.72 12.56 10.55
C ASP A 174 6.25 12.80 9.12
N MET A 175 5.17 13.56 8.99
CA MET A 175 4.52 13.88 7.72
C MET A 175 5.39 14.74 6.81
N LEU A 176 6.22 15.63 7.37
CA LEU A 176 7.03 16.59 6.61
C LEU A 176 8.23 15.93 5.95
N THR A 177 8.82 14.94 6.63
CA THR A 177 9.94 14.16 6.10
C THR A 177 9.48 12.88 5.40
N GLY A 178 8.25 12.41 5.67
CA GLY A 178 7.75 11.13 5.16
C GLY A 178 8.45 9.93 5.80
N THR A 179 9.04 10.12 6.98
CA THR A 179 9.81 9.08 7.67
C THR A 179 8.88 7.96 8.10
N LEU A 180 9.12 6.74 7.59
CA LEU A 180 8.37 5.55 7.97
C LEU A 180 8.69 5.11 9.40
N ARG A 181 7.67 4.62 10.10
CA ARG A 181 7.79 3.95 11.40
C ARG A 181 8.72 2.75 11.25
N ALA A 182 9.63 2.62 12.22
CA ALA A 182 10.55 1.49 12.31
C ALA A 182 9.78 0.17 12.41
N SER A 183 10.32 -0.85 11.73
CA SER A 183 9.83 -2.23 11.81
C SER A 183 10.46 -2.93 13.00
N LEU A 184 9.65 -3.35 13.97
CA LEU A 184 10.08 -4.17 15.10
C LEU A 184 9.64 -5.64 14.98
N ASP A 185 8.74 -5.93 14.05
CA ASP A 185 8.16 -7.27 13.81
C ASP A 185 8.18 -7.61 12.33
N ASN A 186 8.84 -8.71 11.98
CA ASN A 186 8.97 -9.16 10.60
C ASN A 186 7.86 -10.11 10.15
N ARG A 187 6.88 -10.45 11.01
CA ARG A 187 5.77 -11.35 10.68
C ARG A 187 4.95 -10.89 9.47
N PHE A 188 4.80 -9.57 9.32
CA PHE A 188 4.07 -8.92 8.22
C PHE A 188 4.98 -8.13 7.30
N ALA A 189 6.30 -8.34 7.41
CA ALA A 189 7.24 -7.55 6.66
C ALA A 189 7.27 -7.96 5.19
N THR A 190 7.41 -6.96 4.32
CA THR A 190 7.88 -7.17 2.95
C THR A 190 9.25 -7.83 2.97
N ASN A 191 9.59 -8.57 1.90
CA ASN A 191 10.91 -9.20 1.84
C ASN A 191 12.00 -8.11 1.80
N PRO A 192 13.05 -8.21 2.63
CA PRO A 192 14.17 -7.27 2.58
C PRO A 192 14.88 -7.36 1.22
N ASP A 193 15.52 -6.26 0.83
CA ASP A 193 16.35 -6.18 -0.37
C ASP A 193 15.66 -6.65 -1.68
N THR A 194 14.35 -6.46 -1.74
CA THR A 194 13.47 -6.92 -2.81
C THR A 194 12.72 -5.71 -3.40
N PRO A 195 13.06 -5.29 -4.64
CA PRO A 195 13.78 -6.03 -5.68
C PRO A 195 15.30 -5.79 -5.70
N MET A 196 15.81 -4.92 -4.83
CA MET A 196 17.23 -4.54 -4.78
C MET A 196 17.62 -4.14 -3.36
N THR A 197 18.93 -4.13 -3.08
CA THR A 197 19.49 -3.78 -1.78
C THR A 197 18.92 -2.47 -1.23
N GLY A 198 18.49 -2.52 0.03
CA GLY A 198 17.92 -1.40 0.77
C GLY A 198 16.45 -1.11 0.49
N LYS A 199 15.78 -1.86 -0.41
CA LYS A 199 14.35 -1.67 -0.74
C LYS A 199 13.53 -2.90 -0.37
N SER A 200 12.31 -2.70 0.13
CA SER A 200 11.42 -3.80 0.54
C SER A 200 10.00 -3.55 0.06
N LEU A 201 9.75 -3.81 -1.23
CA LEU A 201 8.51 -3.43 -1.90
C LEU A 201 7.46 -4.54 -1.91
N TYR A 202 6.23 -4.17 -1.56
CA TYR A 202 5.07 -5.05 -1.57
C TYR A 202 4.88 -5.79 -2.91
N ARG A 203 4.96 -5.07 -4.03
CA ARG A 203 4.70 -5.62 -5.38
C ARG A 203 5.69 -6.70 -5.82
N TYR A 204 6.86 -6.77 -5.19
CA TYR A 204 7.89 -7.77 -5.47
C TYR A 204 8.05 -8.80 -4.35
N SER A 205 7.37 -8.58 -3.22
CA SER A 205 7.44 -9.47 -2.08
C SER A 205 6.52 -10.69 -2.27
N THR A 206 6.96 -11.79 -1.68
CA THR A 206 6.27 -13.07 -1.64
C THR A 206 6.15 -13.54 -0.19
N GLY A 207 5.19 -14.42 0.05
CA GLY A 207 4.93 -15.01 1.36
C GLY A 207 4.71 -16.51 1.28
N HIS A 208 3.60 -16.96 1.85
CA HIS A 208 3.25 -18.37 1.91
C HIS A 208 3.22 -19.00 0.50
N GLY A 209 3.94 -20.12 0.34
CA GLY A 209 4.04 -20.83 -0.94
C GLY A 209 4.75 -20.06 -2.05
N ASN A 210 5.57 -19.05 -1.72
CA ASN A 210 6.20 -18.11 -2.68
C ASN A 210 5.19 -17.32 -3.51
N MET A 211 3.94 -17.22 -3.05
CA MET A 211 2.92 -16.40 -3.71
C MET A 211 3.20 -14.93 -3.46
N GLN A 212 3.03 -14.10 -4.51
CA GLN A 212 3.08 -12.65 -4.37
C GLN A 212 2.04 -12.19 -3.35
N CYS A 213 2.38 -11.18 -2.54
CA CYS A 213 1.45 -10.69 -1.51
C CYS A 213 0.08 -10.30 -2.08
N SER A 214 0.04 -9.80 -3.32
CA SER A 214 -1.18 -9.41 -4.02
C SER A 214 -2.12 -10.57 -4.34
N ALA A 215 -1.61 -11.81 -4.41
CA ALA A 215 -2.43 -12.98 -4.64
C ALA A 215 -3.42 -13.24 -3.50
N CYS A 216 -3.03 -12.91 -2.26
CA CYS A 216 -3.91 -13.07 -1.10
C CYS A 216 -4.57 -11.76 -0.67
N HIS A 217 -3.86 -10.63 -0.79
CA HIS A 217 -4.30 -9.36 -0.24
C HIS A 217 -4.87 -8.39 -1.28
N GLY A 218 -4.75 -8.63 -2.59
CA GLY A 218 -5.15 -7.68 -3.64
C GLY A 218 -4.06 -6.67 -4.02
N SER A 219 -4.30 -5.78 -4.98
CA SER A 219 -3.26 -4.83 -5.44
C SER A 219 -3.00 -3.72 -4.42
N THR A 220 -1.85 -3.04 -4.54
CA THR A 220 -1.59 -1.79 -3.79
C THR A 220 -2.75 -0.80 -3.96
N HIS A 221 -3.13 -0.14 -2.88
CA HIS A 221 -4.29 0.77 -2.79
C HIS A 221 -5.68 0.14 -3.02
N ALA A 222 -5.78 -1.14 -3.40
CA ALA A 222 -7.01 -1.91 -3.49
C ALA A 222 -6.94 -3.21 -2.65
N ILE A 223 -6.13 -3.18 -1.58
CA ILE A 223 -6.00 -4.29 -0.64
C ILE A 223 -7.38 -4.69 -0.10
N TYR A 224 -7.65 -5.99 -0.02
CA TYR A 224 -8.95 -6.51 0.34
C TYR A 224 -9.34 -6.27 1.81
N PRO A 225 -10.66 -6.10 2.09
CA PRO A 225 -11.73 -5.95 1.10
C PRO A 225 -11.69 -4.56 0.45
N SER A 226 -11.92 -4.54 -0.87
CA SER A 226 -12.05 -3.29 -1.64
C SER A 226 -13.47 -2.74 -1.54
N ALA A 227 -13.62 -1.42 -1.66
CA ALA A 227 -14.93 -0.78 -1.81
C ALA A 227 -15.54 -1.00 -3.19
N LYS A 228 -14.75 -1.42 -4.17
CA LYS A 228 -15.23 -1.83 -5.49
C LYS A 228 -15.51 -3.33 -5.49
N ALA A 229 -16.73 -3.70 -5.85
CA ALA A 229 -17.16 -5.09 -5.87
C ALA A 229 -16.31 -5.92 -6.85
N GLU A 230 -15.89 -5.29 -7.96
CA GLU A 230 -15.12 -5.91 -9.03
C GLU A 230 -13.76 -6.42 -8.56
N ASP A 231 -13.07 -5.67 -7.69
CA ASP A 231 -11.79 -6.12 -7.15
C ASP A 231 -11.96 -7.38 -6.28
N ASN A 232 -13.11 -7.53 -5.61
CA ASN A 232 -13.37 -8.63 -4.66
C ASN A 232 -13.79 -9.94 -5.34
N ILE A 233 -14.04 -9.95 -6.66
CA ILE A 233 -14.53 -11.13 -7.39
C ILE A 233 -13.62 -12.34 -7.17
N GLN A 234 -12.29 -12.14 -7.26
CA GLN A 234 -11.32 -13.22 -7.04
C GLN A 234 -11.43 -13.81 -5.63
N SER A 235 -11.44 -12.96 -4.60
CA SER A 235 -11.60 -13.41 -3.21
C SER A 235 -12.90 -14.19 -3.03
N ILE A 236 -14.02 -13.66 -3.52
CA ILE A 236 -15.32 -14.31 -3.36
C ILE A 236 -15.34 -15.69 -4.03
N GLN A 237 -14.79 -15.81 -5.23
CA GLN A 237 -14.71 -17.09 -5.93
C GLN A 237 -13.78 -18.09 -5.21
N ALA A 238 -12.68 -17.61 -4.62
CA ALA A 238 -11.69 -18.47 -3.98
C ALA A 238 -12.14 -18.99 -2.60
N GLN A 239 -12.81 -18.15 -1.79
CA GLN A 239 -13.13 -18.49 -0.40
C GLN A 239 -14.60 -18.28 0.01
N GLY A 240 -15.47 -17.89 -0.92
CA GLY A 240 -16.90 -17.69 -0.66
C GLY A 240 -17.27 -16.35 -0.02
N HIS A 241 -16.30 -15.48 0.26
CA HIS A 241 -16.53 -14.15 0.80
C HIS A 241 -15.49 -13.13 0.31
N ALA A 242 -15.81 -11.84 0.42
CA ALA A 242 -14.87 -10.76 0.17
C ALA A 242 -13.87 -10.63 1.33
N GLY A 243 -12.61 -10.30 1.05
CA GLY A 243 -11.58 -10.10 2.06
C GLY A 243 -10.22 -10.58 1.60
N THR A 244 -9.22 -10.44 2.47
CA THR A 244 -7.94 -11.13 2.25
C THR A 244 -8.21 -12.64 2.19
N ILE A 245 -7.60 -13.35 1.24
CA ILE A 245 -7.71 -14.81 1.15
C ILE A 245 -7.09 -15.43 2.41
N GLY A 246 -7.95 -16.01 3.24
CA GLY A 246 -7.60 -16.59 4.53
C GLY A 246 -8.15 -18.00 4.76
N GLU A 247 -9.08 -18.47 3.92
CA GLU A 247 -9.53 -19.86 3.96
C GLU A 247 -8.49 -20.76 3.28
N CYS A 248 -7.82 -21.64 4.04
CA CYS A 248 -6.76 -22.51 3.51
C CYS A 248 -7.26 -23.42 2.39
N THR A 249 -8.54 -23.81 2.43
CA THR A 249 -9.21 -24.62 1.41
C THR A 249 -9.34 -23.93 0.05
N ALA A 250 -9.13 -22.61 -0.02
CA ALA A 250 -9.06 -21.89 -1.29
C ALA A 250 -7.91 -22.38 -2.18
N CYS A 251 -6.84 -22.91 -1.58
CA CYS A 251 -5.65 -23.39 -2.29
C CYS A 251 -5.30 -24.85 -1.96
N HIS A 252 -5.63 -25.33 -0.77
CA HIS A 252 -5.29 -26.68 -0.31
C HIS A 252 -6.50 -27.61 -0.40
N THR A 253 -6.41 -28.65 -1.25
CA THR A 253 -7.42 -29.73 -1.31
C THR A 253 -7.50 -30.52 0.00
N THR A 254 -6.37 -30.62 0.71
CA THR A 254 -6.29 -31.13 2.07
C THR A 254 -5.46 -30.16 2.88
N VAL A 255 -6.09 -29.50 3.86
CA VAL A 255 -5.43 -28.52 4.72
C VAL A 255 -4.56 -29.26 5.73
N PRO A 256 -3.23 -29.04 5.75
CA PRO A 256 -2.37 -29.66 6.75
C PRO A 256 -2.71 -29.14 8.15
N PHE A 257 -2.63 -30.01 9.16
CA PHE A 257 -2.69 -29.61 10.56
C PHE A 257 -1.31 -29.10 11.02
N THR A 258 -1.20 -27.81 11.30
CA THR A 258 0.06 -27.15 11.66
C THR A 258 -0.19 -26.03 12.67
N SER A 259 0.76 -25.80 13.57
CA SER A 259 0.71 -24.70 14.54
C SER A 259 1.30 -23.38 14.03
N ASN A 260 2.06 -23.38 12.94
CA ASN A 260 2.79 -22.19 12.49
C ASN A 260 3.23 -22.16 11.01
N LYS A 261 2.67 -23.03 10.14
CA LYS A 261 3.14 -23.14 8.75
C LYS A 261 2.28 -22.39 7.74
N GLY A 262 1.19 -21.76 8.19
CA GLY A 262 0.38 -20.86 7.40
C GLY A 262 1.06 -19.50 7.13
N PRO A 263 0.41 -18.62 6.36
CA PRO A 263 0.90 -17.26 6.14
C PRO A 263 1.07 -16.53 7.49
N HIS A 264 2.13 -15.73 7.62
CA HIS A 264 2.41 -14.96 8.84
C HIS A 264 2.55 -15.81 10.12
N GLY A 265 2.91 -17.09 9.99
CA GLY A 265 3.00 -18.01 11.11
C GLY A 265 1.64 -18.46 11.64
N MET A 266 0.57 -18.31 10.84
CA MET A 266 -0.76 -18.81 11.19
C MET A 266 -0.76 -20.33 11.36
N HIS A 267 -1.50 -20.80 12.34
CA HIS A 267 -1.87 -22.20 12.48
C HIS A 267 -3.06 -22.54 11.56
N THR A 268 -3.38 -23.83 11.51
CA THR A 268 -4.59 -24.32 10.82
C THR A 268 -5.84 -23.72 11.44
N VAL A 269 -6.80 -23.30 10.63
CA VAL A 269 -8.09 -22.77 11.10
C VAL A 269 -9.19 -23.79 10.80
N GLY A 270 -9.97 -24.17 11.80
CA GLY A 270 -11.07 -25.13 11.64
C GLY A 270 -11.30 -25.99 12.88
N GLN A 271 -12.27 -26.90 12.80
CA GLN A 271 -12.61 -27.81 13.91
C GLN A 271 -11.42 -28.65 14.36
N ALA A 272 -10.60 -29.14 13.42
CA ALA A 272 -9.39 -29.90 13.75
C ALA A 272 -8.43 -29.11 14.67
N TRP A 273 -8.35 -27.79 14.53
CA TRP A 273 -7.59 -26.93 15.44
C TRP A 273 -8.23 -26.87 16.82
N VAL A 274 -9.54 -26.67 16.89
CA VAL A 274 -10.27 -26.67 18.17
C VAL A 274 -10.04 -27.98 18.91
N ASP A 275 -10.08 -29.12 18.21
CA ASP A 275 -9.92 -30.44 18.81
C ASP A 275 -8.48 -30.74 19.29
N GLY A 276 -7.45 -30.11 18.69
CA GLY A 276 -6.05 -30.49 18.91
C GLY A 276 -5.12 -29.38 19.44
N HIS A 277 -5.60 -28.15 19.63
CA HIS A 277 -4.75 -27.06 20.10
C HIS A 277 -4.40 -27.14 21.59
N GLY A 278 -5.15 -27.91 22.38
CA GLY A 278 -4.85 -28.17 23.79
C GLY A 278 -3.45 -28.74 23.96
N ASP A 279 -3.15 -29.85 23.28
CA ASP A 279 -1.82 -30.48 23.28
C ASP A 279 -0.71 -29.48 22.89
N ILE A 280 -0.97 -28.62 21.90
CA ILE A 280 -0.01 -27.61 21.45
C ILE A 280 0.25 -26.56 22.54
N ALA A 281 -0.78 -26.14 23.26
CA ALA A 281 -0.66 -25.19 24.36
C ALA A 281 0.04 -25.82 25.58
N GLU A 282 -0.21 -27.10 25.86
CA GLU A 282 0.41 -27.85 26.95
C GLU A 282 1.90 -28.10 26.70
N ASP A 283 2.25 -28.59 25.50
CA ASP A 283 3.63 -28.93 25.14
C ASP A 283 4.49 -27.69 24.85
N GLY A 284 3.90 -26.70 24.17
CA GLY A 284 4.61 -25.52 23.66
C GLY A 284 4.47 -24.26 24.53
N GLY A 285 3.53 -24.27 25.47
CA GLY A 285 3.15 -23.12 26.28
C GLY A 285 2.26 -22.13 25.52
N ALA A 286 1.25 -21.61 26.21
CA ALA A 286 0.31 -20.62 25.66
C ALA A 286 0.98 -19.31 25.19
N SER A 287 2.17 -18.97 25.72
CA SER A 287 2.90 -17.75 25.34
C SER A 287 3.19 -17.65 23.85
N SER A 288 3.31 -18.80 23.15
CA SER A 288 3.47 -18.87 21.69
C SER A 288 2.30 -18.25 20.92
N CYS A 289 1.10 -18.23 21.49
CA CYS A 289 -0.12 -17.69 20.89
C CYS A 289 -0.22 -16.15 20.99
N THR A 290 0.50 -15.55 21.95
CA THR A 290 0.33 -14.13 22.32
C THR A 290 0.64 -13.16 21.19
N ALA A 291 1.50 -13.56 20.26
CA ALA A 291 1.85 -12.71 19.13
C ALA A 291 0.68 -12.47 18.15
N CYS A 292 -0.31 -13.37 18.14
CA CYS A 292 -1.49 -13.28 17.27
C CYS A 292 -2.80 -13.08 18.06
N HIS A 293 -2.87 -13.60 19.30
CA HIS A 293 -4.06 -13.56 20.16
C HIS A 293 -3.97 -12.52 21.29
N GLY A 294 -2.95 -11.67 21.28
CA GLY A 294 -2.73 -10.63 22.28
C GLY A 294 -1.90 -11.13 23.47
N SER A 295 -1.11 -10.24 24.07
CA SER A 295 -0.29 -10.54 25.25
C SER A 295 -1.12 -10.87 26.50
N ASP A 296 -2.39 -10.47 26.51
CA ASP A 296 -3.36 -10.74 27.55
C ASP A 296 -4.31 -11.91 27.21
N TYR A 297 -4.11 -12.57 26.07
CA TYR A 297 -4.93 -13.69 25.57
C TYR A 297 -6.40 -13.34 25.28
N LYS A 298 -6.75 -12.05 25.24
CA LYS A 298 -8.13 -11.55 25.02
C LYS A 298 -8.47 -11.31 23.55
N GLY A 299 -7.65 -11.82 22.65
CA GLY A 299 -7.78 -11.60 21.21
C GLY A 299 -7.12 -10.29 20.80
N ALA A 300 -6.61 -10.30 19.57
CA ALA A 300 -6.01 -9.14 18.92
C ALA A 300 -6.47 -9.06 17.46
N PRO A 301 -6.21 -7.95 16.74
CA PRO A 301 -6.59 -7.81 15.33
C PRO A 301 -6.15 -8.94 14.39
N LEU A 302 -5.14 -9.73 14.77
CA LEU A 302 -4.66 -10.90 14.01
C LEU A 302 -5.47 -12.17 14.26
N SER A 303 -6.03 -12.37 15.47
CA SER A 303 -6.95 -13.46 15.80
C SER A 303 -8.36 -13.30 15.22
N LYS A 304 -8.56 -12.29 14.37
CA LYS A 304 -9.85 -11.93 13.80
C LYS A 304 -10.34 -13.02 12.85
N THR A 305 -11.54 -13.54 13.07
CA THR A 305 -12.19 -14.45 12.11
C THR A 305 -12.50 -13.69 10.80
N MET A 306 -12.12 -14.27 9.66
CA MET A 306 -12.39 -13.65 8.34
C MET A 306 -13.82 -13.90 7.84
N SER A 307 -14.44 -14.95 8.37
CA SER A 307 -15.80 -15.43 8.05
C SER A 307 -16.49 -15.83 9.35
N ALA A 308 -17.82 -15.92 9.34
CA ALA A 308 -18.57 -16.46 10.48
C ALA A 308 -18.26 -17.96 10.60
N ARG A 309 -18.05 -18.43 11.83
CA ARG A 309 -17.66 -19.82 12.09
C ARG A 309 -18.37 -20.37 13.32
N THR A 310 -18.64 -21.66 13.28
CA THR A 310 -19.21 -22.40 14.40
C THR A 310 -18.31 -23.60 14.67
N PHE A 311 -18.00 -23.80 15.95
CA PHE A 311 -17.17 -24.89 16.42
C PHE A 311 -17.91 -25.67 17.51
N THR A 312 -17.66 -26.97 17.56
CA THR A 312 -18.08 -27.83 18.65
C THR A 312 -16.94 -27.89 19.66
N THR A 313 -17.23 -27.64 20.93
CA THR A 313 -16.30 -27.80 22.05
C THR A 313 -16.92 -28.76 23.07
N GLU A 314 -16.12 -29.19 24.06
CA GLU A 314 -16.61 -30.03 25.15
C GLU A 314 -17.69 -29.33 26.02
N TRP A 315 -17.70 -28.00 26.04
CA TRP A 315 -18.70 -27.17 26.74
C TRP A 315 -19.88 -26.74 25.85
N GLY A 316 -19.97 -27.30 24.63
CA GLY A 316 -21.07 -27.05 23.70
C GLY A 316 -20.65 -26.33 22.43
N THR A 317 -21.62 -25.75 21.73
CA THR A 317 -21.36 -25.09 20.44
C THR A 317 -21.01 -23.61 20.64
N LYS A 318 -19.92 -23.17 20.03
CA LYS A 318 -19.47 -21.76 20.01
C LYS A 318 -19.58 -21.21 18.60
N THR A 319 -20.22 -20.05 18.47
CA THR A 319 -20.38 -19.38 17.17
C THR A 319 -19.77 -17.99 17.24
N PHE A 320 -18.90 -17.70 16.27
CA PHE A 320 -18.20 -16.44 16.12
C PHE A 320 -18.68 -15.76 14.84
N SER A 321 -19.07 -14.49 14.96
CA SER A 321 -19.36 -13.66 13.80
C SER A 321 -18.07 -13.37 13.02
N ALA A 322 -18.21 -13.02 11.74
CA ALA A 322 -17.08 -12.52 10.96
C ALA A 322 -16.52 -11.27 11.64
N GLY A 323 -15.26 -11.34 12.00
CA GLY A 323 -14.54 -10.26 12.61
C GLY A 323 -14.42 -10.28 14.12
N HIS A 324 -14.90 -11.34 14.77
CA HIS A 324 -14.61 -11.62 16.18
C HIS A 324 -13.11 -11.86 16.37
N MET A 325 -12.50 -11.24 17.39
CA MET A 325 -11.10 -11.51 17.75
C MET A 325 -11.07 -12.69 18.72
N VAL A 326 -10.67 -13.86 18.24
CA VAL A 326 -10.70 -15.09 19.02
C VAL A 326 -9.71 -15.02 20.18
N SER A 327 -10.18 -15.32 21.38
CA SER A 327 -9.47 -15.27 22.63
C SER A 327 -9.52 -16.62 23.36
N CYS A 328 -8.59 -16.86 24.29
CA CYS A 328 -8.69 -18.03 25.17
C CYS A 328 -9.97 -17.99 26.01
N TYR A 329 -10.39 -16.78 26.38
CA TYR A 329 -11.58 -16.50 27.20
C TYR A 329 -12.93 -16.77 26.50
N ASP A 330 -12.92 -17.02 25.20
CA ASP A 330 -14.15 -17.40 24.49
C ASP A 330 -14.63 -18.82 24.87
N CYS A 331 -13.69 -19.69 25.27
CA CYS A 331 -13.93 -21.09 25.57
C CYS A 331 -13.46 -21.54 26.97
N HIS A 332 -12.44 -20.91 27.54
CA HIS A 332 -11.78 -21.28 28.81
C HIS A 332 -11.71 -20.07 29.78
N ASP A 333 -11.40 -20.25 31.07
CA ASP A 333 -11.03 -19.13 31.98
C ASP A 333 -9.56 -18.67 31.82
N GLY A 334 -9.11 -18.59 30.56
CA GLY A 334 -7.79 -18.10 30.19
C GLY A 334 -6.82 -19.19 29.68
N PRO A 335 -5.51 -18.90 29.64
CA PRO A 335 -4.53 -19.73 28.94
C PRO A 335 -4.05 -20.98 29.72
N ASN A 336 -4.41 -21.11 31.01
CA ASN A 336 -3.89 -22.16 31.91
C ASN A 336 -4.96 -23.17 32.37
N GLY A 337 -6.12 -23.19 31.72
CA GLY A 337 -7.20 -24.16 32.02
C GLY A 337 -8.40 -23.57 32.76
N ASP A 338 -9.45 -24.41 32.75
CA ASP A 338 -10.90 -24.18 32.86
C ASP A 338 -11.46 -22.95 33.55
#